data_AF-A0A2D7ISD1-F1
#
_entry.id   AF-A0A2D7ISD1-F1
#
_cell.length_a   1.000
_cell.length_b   1.000
_cell.length_c   1.000
_cell.angle_alpha   90.00
_cell.angle_beta   90.00
_cell.angle_gamma   90.00
#
_symmetry.space_group_name_H-M   'P 1'
#
loop_
_entity.id
_entity.type
_entity.pdbx_description
1 polymer ?
#
loop_
_entity_poly.entity_id
_entity_poly.type
_entity_poly.pdbx_seq_one_letter_code
_entity_poly.pdbx_strand_id
1 'polypeptide(L)'
;KKRTASFIDLEEGNSKIMSSMSGNAIEIKAKVNVPQSGIFGMKVLSSGDGQEETIIKFNTIDNTIEIDFENSSLDTSIKHFQRAMGHDEIIATNQVAPFELRSGETLELQIFIDKSIIEVFANGRQCVTQRVYPILGNSQGVEVFSEKGGAMVESITTWDIAPTNHW
;
A
#
# COMPACT_ATOMS: atom_id res chain seq x y z
N LYS A 1 12.48 -4.19 -14.53
CA LYS A 1 12.58 -2.88 -15.24
C LYS A 1 12.31 -1.74 -14.27
N LYS A 2 13.03 -0.62 -14.36
CA LYS A 2 12.82 0.59 -13.52
C LYS A 2 11.84 1.56 -14.20
N ARG A 3 10.93 2.15 -13.44
CA ARG A 3 9.91 3.10 -13.92
C ARG A 3 9.72 4.20 -12.87
N THR A 4 9.61 5.47 -13.27
CA THR A 4 9.59 6.60 -12.34
C THR A 4 8.56 7.64 -12.78
N ALA A 5 7.91 8.27 -11.82
CA ALA A 5 7.10 9.47 -11.95
C ALA A 5 7.42 10.42 -10.80
N SER A 6 7.17 11.71 -10.99
CA SER A 6 7.50 12.77 -10.04
C SER A 6 6.47 13.88 -10.12
N PHE A 7 6.37 14.66 -9.05
CA PHE A 7 5.51 15.85 -8.96
C PHE A 7 4.03 15.53 -9.27
N ILE A 8 3.49 14.52 -8.60
CA ILE A 8 2.07 14.18 -8.70
C ILE A 8 1.37 14.93 -7.58
N ASP A 9 0.62 15.95 -7.96
CA ASP A 9 -0.23 16.71 -7.05
C ASP A 9 -1.58 15.99 -6.90
N LEU A 10 -1.95 15.68 -5.66
CA LEU A 10 -3.21 15.06 -5.32
C LEU A 10 -3.98 16.02 -4.43
N GLU A 11 -5.07 16.58 -4.95
CA GLU A 11 -6.04 17.28 -4.10
C GLU A 11 -6.73 16.30 -3.15
N GLU A 12 -7.31 16.81 -2.07
CA GLU A 12 -8.11 16.01 -1.15
C GLU A 12 -9.25 15.29 -1.90
N GLY A 13 -9.41 13.99 -1.64
CA GLY A 13 -10.42 13.15 -2.27
C GLY A 13 -10.06 12.67 -3.68
N ASN A 14 -8.91 13.09 -4.24
CA ASN A 14 -8.48 12.69 -5.57
C ASN A 14 -7.48 11.53 -5.53
N SER A 15 -7.44 10.81 -6.65
CA SER A 15 -6.51 9.70 -6.87
C SER A 15 -5.89 9.72 -8.27
N LYS A 16 -4.80 8.98 -8.42
CA LYS A 16 -4.08 8.81 -9.68
C LYS A 16 -3.63 7.36 -9.86
N ILE A 17 -4.18 6.73 -10.90
CA ILE A 17 -3.72 5.42 -11.37
C ILE A 17 -2.31 5.58 -11.97
N MET A 18 -1.38 4.79 -11.47
CA MET A 18 0.01 4.74 -11.91
C MET A 18 0.16 3.67 -13.01
N SER A 19 -0.40 3.94 -14.19
CA SER A 19 -0.54 2.95 -15.28
C SER A 19 0.76 2.29 -15.75
N SER A 20 1.90 2.94 -15.55
CA SER A 20 3.22 2.34 -15.86
C SER A 20 3.79 1.52 -14.71
N MET A 21 3.27 1.61 -13.49
CA MET A 21 3.89 1.05 -12.27
C MET A 21 3.26 -0.27 -11.82
N SER A 22 2.51 -0.94 -12.70
CA SER A 22 1.86 -2.21 -12.38
C SER A 22 2.85 -3.36 -12.19
N GLY A 23 2.41 -4.37 -11.45
CA GLY A 23 3.08 -5.65 -11.26
C GLY A 23 2.70 -6.32 -9.94
N ASN A 24 2.91 -7.64 -9.88
CA ASN A 24 2.71 -8.42 -8.66
C ASN A 24 4.03 -8.96 -8.07
N ALA A 25 5.18 -8.58 -8.63
CA ALA A 25 6.51 -8.85 -8.09
C ALA A 25 7.36 -7.59 -8.29
N ILE A 26 7.18 -6.60 -7.41
CA ILE A 26 7.72 -5.25 -7.58
C ILE A 26 8.21 -4.64 -6.26
N GLU A 27 9.22 -3.79 -6.35
CA GLU A 27 9.61 -2.84 -5.32
C GLU A 27 9.06 -1.46 -5.69
N ILE A 28 8.49 -0.72 -4.74
CA ILE A 28 8.07 0.67 -4.90
C ILE A 28 8.84 1.52 -3.89
N LYS A 29 9.46 2.61 -4.33
CA LYS A 29 9.99 3.67 -3.46
C LYS A 29 9.28 4.97 -3.74
N ALA A 30 8.82 5.65 -2.70
CA ALA A 30 8.13 6.93 -2.83
C ALA A 30 8.60 7.94 -1.79
N LYS A 31 8.56 9.22 -2.17
CA LYS A 31 8.70 10.37 -1.28
C LYS A 31 7.46 11.23 -1.41
N VAL A 32 6.78 11.48 -0.31
CA VAL A 32 5.48 12.15 -0.29
C VAL A 32 5.46 13.22 0.79
N ASN A 33 5.04 14.43 0.43
CA ASN A 33 4.71 15.47 1.38
C ASN A 33 3.24 15.35 1.74
N VAL A 34 2.97 15.03 3.00
CA VAL A 34 1.63 14.86 3.55
C VAL A 34 1.44 15.90 4.66
N PRO A 35 0.34 16.68 4.67
CA PRO A 35 0.09 17.64 5.74
C PRO A 35 -0.18 16.92 7.06
N GLN A 36 0.03 17.61 8.20
CA GLN A 36 -0.18 17.06 9.56
C GLN A 36 -1.63 16.70 9.90
N SER A 37 -2.58 17.11 9.05
CA SER A 37 -3.99 16.74 9.14
C SER A 37 -4.43 15.91 7.93
N GLY A 38 -3.48 15.18 7.33
CA GLY A 38 -3.63 14.48 6.08
C GLY A 38 -3.66 12.95 6.21
N ILE A 39 -4.29 12.33 5.22
CA ILE A 39 -4.34 10.89 5.00
C ILE A 39 -3.95 10.65 3.55
N PHE A 40 -2.75 10.11 3.36
CA PHE A 40 -2.26 9.65 2.07
C PHE A 40 -2.36 8.12 2.00
N GLY A 41 -2.63 7.58 0.82
CA GLY A 41 -2.59 6.14 0.65
C GLY A 41 -2.20 5.68 -0.73
N MET A 42 -1.98 4.37 -0.82
CA MET A 42 -1.77 3.67 -2.07
C MET A 42 -2.62 2.42 -2.13
N LYS A 43 -3.23 2.18 -3.28
CA LYS A 43 -3.85 0.88 -3.61
C LYS A 43 -2.82 0.08 -4.40
N VAL A 44 -2.60 -1.16 -4.00
CA VAL A 44 -1.65 -2.07 -4.65
C VAL A 44 -2.34 -3.40 -4.93
N LEU A 45 -1.80 -4.15 -5.90
CA LEU A 45 -2.45 -5.35 -6.43
C LEU A 45 -3.92 -5.07 -6.80
N SER A 46 -4.17 -3.86 -7.31
CA SER A 46 -5.53 -3.38 -7.60
C SER A 46 -5.98 -3.82 -8.99
N SER A 47 -7.23 -4.25 -9.12
CA SER A 47 -7.91 -4.51 -10.39
C SER A 47 -8.24 -3.22 -11.17
N GLY A 48 -8.14 -2.05 -10.51
CA GLY A 48 -8.42 -0.72 -11.08
C GLY A 48 -9.89 -0.30 -11.03
N ASP A 49 -10.80 -1.19 -10.66
CA ASP A 49 -12.24 -0.95 -10.47
C ASP A 49 -12.69 -1.11 -9.02
N GLY A 50 -11.76 -1.39 -8.10
CA GLY A 50 -12.02 -1.57 -6.67
C GLY A 50 -12.57 -2.93 -6.27
N GLN A 51 -12.74 -3.88 -7.20
CA GLN A 51 -13.21 -5.23 -6.86
C GLN A 51 -12.17 -6.04 -6.09
N GLU A 52 -10.89 -5.90 -6.45
CA GLU A 52 -9.81 -6.58 -5.76
C GLU A 52 -8.64 -5.61 -5.60
N GLU A 53 -8.30 -5.28 -4.35
CA GLU A 53 -7.22 -4.34 -4.02
C GLU A 53 -6.76 -4.49 -2.56
N THR A 54 -5.53 -4.09 -2.29
CA THR A 54 -5.05 -3.86 -0.91
C THR A 54 -4.72 -2.38 -0.75
N ILE A 55 -5.23 -1.77 0.32
CA ILE A 55 -5.11 -0.33 0.57
C ILE A 55 -4.12 -0.11 1.71
N ILE A 56 -3.09 0.69 1.46
CA ILE A 56 -2.09 1.10 2.46
C ILE A 56 -2.33 2.57 2.76
N LYS A 57 -2.68 2.93 4.00
CA LYS A 57 -2.93 4.31 4.42
C LYS A 57 -1.91 4.78 5.45
N PHE A 58 -1.56 6.06 5.36
CA PHE A 58 -0.71 6.78 6.29
C PHE A 58 -1.53 7.94 6.85
N ASN A 59 -1.93 7.84 8.11
CA ASN A 59 -2.79 8.82 8.76
C ASN A 59 -1.97 9.63 9.77
N THR A 60 -1.79 10.92 9.46
CA THR A 60 -1.01 11.84 10.30
C THR A 60 -1.80 12.41 11.49
N ILE A 61 -3.13 12.26 11.49
CA ILE A 61 -4.00 12.68 12.59
C ILE A 61 -3.93 11.66 13.73
N ASP A 62 -4.06 10.39 13.38
CA ASP A 62 -4.08 9.28 14.35
C ASP A 62 -2.69 8.67 14.55
N ASN A 63 -1.69 9.10 13.78
CA ASN A 63 -0.33 8.58 13.78
C ASN A 63 -0.28 7.07 13.55
N THR A 64 -0.84 6.63 12.42
CA THR A 64 -0.91 5.20 12.07
C THR A 64 -0.53 4.91 10.62
N ILE A 65 -0.05 3.69 10.41
CA ILE A 65 -0.08 2.99 9.13
C ILE A 65 -1.18 1.95 9.23
N GLU A 66 -2.03 1.89 8.23
CA GLU A 66 -3.06 0.87 8.08
C GLU A 66 -2.86 0.11 6.78
N ILE A 67 -2.93 -1.21 6.83
CA ILE A 67 -3.10 -2.05 5.64
C ILE A 67 -4.49 -2.67 5.72
N ASP A 68 -5.39 -2.19 4.88
CA ASP A 68 -6.72 -2.74 4.66
C ASP A 68 -6.64 -3.74 3.51
N PHE A 69 -7.01 -4.98 3.83
CA PHE A 69 -7.00 -6.13 2.95
C PHE A 69 -8.38 -6.79 2.85
N GLU A 70 -9.46 -6.06 3.19
CA GLU A 70 -10.85 -6.53 3.11
C GLU A 70 -11.19 -7.04 1.71
N ASN A 71 -10.80 -6.26 0.70
CA ASN A 71 -11.03 -6.57 -0.71
C ASN A 71 -9.78 -7.14 -1.40
N SER A 72 -8.83 -7.73 -0.65
CA SER A 72 -7.58 -8.21 -1.24
C SER A 72 -7.69 -9.53 -2.02
N SER A 73 -8.85 -10.18 -1.95
CA SER A 73 -9.17 -11.39 -2.71
C SER A 73 -10.66 -11.51 -2.95
N LEU A 74 -11.06 -11.98 -4.14
CA LEU A 74 -12.42 -12.45 -4.38
C LEU A 74 -12.66 -13.89 -3.90
N ASP A 75 -11.62 -14.61 -3.46
CA ASP A 75 -11.77 -15.95 -2.86
C ASP A 75 -12.26 -15.85 -1.42
N THR A 76 -13.58 -15.99 -1.25
CA THR A 76 -14.26 -15.95 0.06
C THR A 76 -13.83 -17.03 1.05
N SER A 77 -13.09 -18.07 0.63
CA SER A 77 -12.53 -19.09 1.52
C SER A 77 -11.32 -18.60 2.30
N ILE A 78 -10.69 -17.52 1.86
CA ILE A 78 -9.53 -16.92 2.49
C ILE A 78 -9.96 -16.16 3.75
N LYS A 79 -9.31 -16.48 4.87
CA LYS A 79 -9.56 -15.87 6.17
C LYS A 79 -8.25 -15.41 6.78
N HIS A 80 -8.19 -14.13 7.13
CA HIS A 80 -7.14 -13.58 7.96
C HIS A 80 -7.67 -13.52 9.39
N PHE A 81 -7.04 -14.24 10.32
CA PHE A 81 -7.47 -14.24 11.71
C PHE A 81 -6.68 -13.20 12.49
N GLN A 82 -7.37 -12.41 13.33
CA GLN A 82 -6.70 -11.40 14.16
C GLN A 82 -5.69 -12.02 15.14
N ARG A 83 -5.92 -13.28 15.54
CA ARG A 83 -5.04 -14.06 16.41
C ARG A 83 -4.93 -15.49 15.91
N ALA A 84 -3.72 -16.05 15.93
CA ALA A 84 -3.45 -17.36 15.33
C ALA A 84 -3.88 -18.56 16.19
N MET A 85 -4.16 -18.39 17.50
CA MET A 85 -4.36 -19.51 18.43
C MET A 85 -5.31 -19.16 19.59
N GLY A 86 -6.25 -20.05 19.90
CA GLY A 86 -6.94 -20.14 21.20
C GLY A 86 -7.95 -19.05 21.53
N HIS A 87 -8.41 -18.29 20.54
CA HIS A 87 -9.38 -17.20 20.70
C HIS A 87 -10.54 -17.36 19.71
N ASP A 88 -11.59 -16.56 19.89
CA ASP A 88 -12.69 -16.45 18.94
C ASP A 88 -12.14 -16.18 17.52
N GLU A 89 -12.75 -16.83 16.52
CA GLU A 89 -12.40 -16.69 15.10
C GLU A 89 -12.83 -15.32 14.56
N ILE A 90 -12.18 -14.26 15.05
CA ILE A 90 -12.39 -12.91 14.56
C ILE A 90 -11.59 -12.75 13.27
N ILE A 91 -12.33 -12.62 12.17
CA ILE A 91 -11.79 -12.30 10.87
C ILE A 91 -11.30 -10.86 10.92
N ALA A 92 -10.00 -10.67 10.72
CA ALA A 92 -9.41 -9.36 10.47
C ALA A 92 -9.63 -9.00 9.00
N THR A 93 -9.92 -7.73 8.75
CA THR A 93 -9.98 -7.14 7.40
C THR A 93 -8.90 -6.09 7.21
N ASN A 94 -8.28 -5.63 8.30
CA ASN A 94 -7.16 -4.70 8.28
C ASN A 94 -6.15 -5.02 9.39
N GLN A 95 -4.99 -4.36 9.31
CA GLN A 95 -4.06 -4.24 10.42
C GLN A 95 -3.59 -2.79 10.55
N VAL A 96 -3.42 -2.34 11.79
CA VAL A 96 -3.03 -0.98 12.11
C VAL A 96 -1.79 -1.01 13.00
N ALA A 97 -0.79 -0.22 12.66
CA ALA A 97 0.45 -0.06 13.41
C ALA A 97 0.70 1.43 13.71
N PRO A 98 1.31 1.76 14.85
CA PRO A 98 1.67 3.14 15.17
C PRO A 98 2.73 3.65 14.20
N PHE A 99 2.57 4.88 13.73
CA PHE A 99 3.54 5.59 12.91
C PHE A 99 3.29 7.09 12.97
N GLU A 100 4.15 7.81 13.68
CA GLU A 100 4.13 9.27 13.70
C GLU A 100 5.00 9.81 12.56
N LEU A 101 4.43 10.69 11.74
CA LEU A 101 5.16 11.51 10.78
C LEU A 101 5.36 12.91 11.36
N ARG A 102 6.60 13.27 11.67
CA ARG A 102 6.89 14.53 12.37
C ARG A 102 6.53 15.73 11.50
N SER A 103 6.24 16.86 12.13
CA SER A 103 5.97 18.11 11.41
C SER A 103 7.13 18.48 10.48
N GLY A 104 6.82 18.68 9.19
CA GLY A 104 7.80 18.96 8.13
C GLY A 104 8.63 17.77 7.67
N GLU A 105 8.39 16.56 8.21
CA GLU A 105 9.06 15.34 7.75
C GLU A 105 8.40 14.80 6.47
N THR A 106 9.20 14.48 5.47
CA THR A 106 8.74 13.78 4.26
C THR A 106 8.46 12.32 4.58
N LEU A 107 7.32 11.81 4.10
CA LEU A 107 7.02 10.38 4.15
C LEU A 107 7.89 9.66 3.11
N GLU A 108 8.80 8.82 3.57
CA GLU A 108 9.65 7.98 2.72
C GLU A 108 9.19 6.53 2.80
N LEU A 109 8.76 5.98 1.67
CA LEU A 109 8.24 4.63 1.57
C LEU A 109 9.19 3.74 0.79
N GLN A 110 9.34 2.50 1.25
CA GLN A 110 9.87 1.40 0.48
C GLN A 110 8.95 0.20 0.67
N ILE A 111 8.32 -0.27 -0.41
CA ILE A 111 7.30 -1.31 -0.36
C ILE A 111 7.73 -2.44 -1.28
N PHE A 112 7.72 -3.66 -0.76
CA PHE A 112 7.97 -4.86 -1.53
C PHE A 112 6.67 -5.63 -1.69
N ILE A 113 6.41 -6.07 -2.92
CA ILE A 113 5.27 -6.90 -3.27
C ILE A 113 5.83 -8.14 -3.96
N ASP A 114 5.53 -9.32 -3.41
CA ASP A 114 5.83 -10.61 -4.03
C ASP A 114 4.61 -11.52 -3.98
N LYS A 115 3.76 -11.37 -4.99
CA LYS A 115 2.50 -12.06 -5.27
C LYS A 115 1.53 -12.03 -4.11
N SER A 116 1.80 -12.84 -3.07
CA SER A 116 0.95 -13.04 -1.91
C SER A 116 1.44 -12.37 -0.62
N ILE A 117 2.46 -11.51 -0.71
CA ILE A 117 2.96 -10.77 0.44
C ILE A 117 3.28 -9.33 0.06
N ILE A 118 2.97 -8.42 0.98
CA ILE A 118 3.27 -7.00 0.91
C ILE A 118 4.03 -6.64 2.18
N GLU A 119 5.19 -5.98 2.03
CA GLU A 119 5.99 -5.46 3.13
C GLU A 119 6.16 -3.96 2.95
N VAL A 120 5.69 -3.17 3.93
CA VAL A 120 5.68 -1.71 3.88
C VAL A 120 6.66 -1.17 4.90
N PHE A 121 7.74 -0.53 4.43
CA PHE A 121 8.71 0.16 5.25
C PHE A 121 8.49 1.67 5.15
N ALA A 122 8.30 2.32 6.29
CA ALA A 122 8.07 3.77 6.37
C ALA A 122 9.18 4.45 7.19
N ASN A 123 9.83 5.44 6.57
CA ASN A 123 10.92 6.26 7.10
C ASN A 123 12.01 5.46 7.84
N GLY A 124 12.26 4.22 7.40
CA GLY A 124 13.25 3.31 7.98
C GLY A 124 13.00 2.90 9.45
N ARG A 125 11.83 3.21 10.02
CA ARG A 125 11.55 3.01 11.46
C ARG A 125 10.30 2.18 11.76
N GLN A 126 9.40 2.03 10.80
CA GLN A 126 8.21 1.19 10.93
C GLN A 126 8.14 0.22 9.75
N CYS A 127 7.82 -1.04 10.05
CA CYS A 127 7.54 -2.06 9.05
C CYS A 127 6.19 -2.70 9.36
N VAL A 128 5.38 -2.92 8.33
CA VAL A 128 4.11 -3.66 8.40
C VAL A 128 4.10 -4.67 7.26
N THR A 129 3.84 -5.93 7.58
CA THR A 129 3.83 -7.04 6.62
C THR A 129 2.45 -7.68 6.59
N GLN A 130 1.88 -7.84 5.39
CA GLN A 130 0.58 -8.45 5.19
C GLN A 130 0.66 -9.52 4.10
N ARG A 131 0.05 -10.68 4.36
CA ARG A 131 -0.23 -11.65 3.29
C ARG A 131 -1.55 -11.30 2.62
N VAL A 132 -1.60 -11.43 1.31
CA VAL A 132 -2.80 -11.21 0.48
C VAL A 132 -2.85 -12.25 -0.62
N TYR A 133 -3.99 -12.42 -1.27
CA TYR A 133 -4.17 -13.50 -2.24
C TYR A 133 -5.09 -13.08 -3.39
N PRO A 134 -4.71 -12.07 -4.18
CA PRO A 134 -5.51 -11.65 -5.32
C PRO A 134 -5.63 -12.81 -6.33
N ILE A 135 -6.82 -12.99 -6.90
CA ILE A 135 -7.11 -14.05 -7.88
C ILE A 135 -7.38 -13.50 -9.29
N LEU A 136 -7.66 -12.21 -9.44
CA LEU A 136 -7.89 -11.63 -10.76
C LEU A 136 -6.55 -11.40 -11.48
N GLY A 137 -6.50 -11.77 -12.77
CA GLY A 137 -5.30 -11.59 -13.58
C GLY A 137 -4.87 -10.13 -13.75
N ASN A 138 -5.81 -9.18 -13.62
CA ASN A 138 -5.57 -7.74 -13.70
C ASN A 138 -5.28 -7.06 -12.35
N SER A 139 -5.25 -7.79 -11.23
CA SER A 139 -4.90 -7.27 -9.88
C SER A 139 -3.40 -7.01 -9.74
N GLN A 140 -2.92 -6.07 -10.54
CA GLN A 140 -1.52 -5.68 -10.62
C GLN A 140 -1.36 -4.15 -10.60
N GLY A 141 -2.48 -3.41 -10.49
CA GLY A 141 -2.50 -1.96 -10.49
C GLY A 141 -1.86 -1.36 -9.24
N VAL A 142 -1.31 -0.16 -9.44
CA VAL A 142 -0.88 0.74 -8.38
C VAL A 142 -1.61 2.06 -8.57
N GLU A 143 -2.20 2.57 -7.51
CA GLU A 143 -2.89 3.87 -7.47
C GLU A 143 -2.45 4.62 -6.22
N VAL A 144 -2.23 5.92 -6.33
CA VAL A 144 -1.94 6.81 -5.19
C VAL A 144 -3.14 7.72 -4.97
N PHE A 145 -3.46 8.05 -3.72
CA PHE A 145 -4.59 8.91 -3.41
C PHE A 145 -4.33 9.77 -2.17
N SER A 146 -5.03 10.91 -2.11
CA SER A 146 -5.20 11.69 -0.89
C SER A 146 -6.66 11.55 -0.45
N GLU A 147 -6.88 10.99 0.73
CA GLU A 147 -8.23 10.87 1.31
C GLU A 147 -8.62 12.15 2.07
N LYS A 148 -7.65 12.74 2.77
CA LYS A 148 -7.82 13.98 3.54
C LYS A 148 -6.57 14.82 3.42
N GLY A 149 -6.70 16.13 3.16
CA GLY A 149 -5.57 17.05 2.96
C GLY A 149 -4.75 16.71 1.71
N GLY A 150 -4.61 17.67 0.79
CA GLY A 150 -3.83 17.45 -0.43
C GLY A 150 -2.40 16.96 -0.15
N ALA A 151 -1.92 16.05 -1.00
CA ALA A 151 -0.60 15.42 -0.87
C ALA A 151 0.21 15.57 -2.16
N MET A 152 1.51 15.80 -2.03
CA MET A 152 2.43 15.89 -3.16
C MET A 152 3.36 14.68 -3.17
N VAL A 153 3.21 13.81 -4.16
CA VAL A 153 4.18 12.74 -4.41
C VAL A 153 5.35 13.36 -5.19
N GLU A 154 6.41 13.70 -4.47
CA GLU A 154 7.63 14.27 -5.07
C GLU A 154 8.26 13.30 -6.06
N SER A 155 8.34 12.04 -5.67
CA SER A 155 8.82 10.96 -6.53
C SER A 155 8.21 9.62 -6.14
N ILE A 156 7.97 8.80 -7.15
CA ILE A 156 7.63 7.39 -6.99
C ILE A 156 8.36 6.60 -8.08
N THR A 157 9.04 5.55 -7.67
CA THR A 157 9.80 4.67 -8.55
C THR A 157 9.46 3.23 -8.26
N THR A 158 9.30 2.44 -9.32
CA THR A 158 9.00 1.02 -9.23
C THR A 158 10.05 0.20 -9.98
N TRP A 159 10.40 -0.96 -9.44
CA TRP A 159 11.27 -1.95 -10.07
C TRP A 159 10.59 -3.30 -10.11
N ASP A 160 10.67 -4.01 -11.23
CA ASP A 160 10.34 -5.45 -11.23
C ASP A 160 11.40 -6.22 -10.44
N ILE A 161 10.94 -7.12 -9.59
CA ILE A 161 11.78 -8.06 -8.84
C ILE A 161 11.90 -9.33 -9.67
N ALA A 162 13.13 -9.74 -9.94
CA ALA A 162 13.40 -11.00 -10.62
C ALA A 162 13.18 -12.18 -9.66
N PRO A 163 12.71 -13.33 -10.14
CA PRO A 163 12.64 -14.52 -9.31
C PRO A 163 14.05 -14.88 -8.82
N THR A 164 14.17 -15.17 -7.52
CA THR A 164 15.46 -15.53 -6.91
C THR A 164 16.01 -16.83 -7.48
N ASN A 165 15.13 -17.74 -7.93
CA ASN A 165 15.52 -18.99 -8.57
C ASN A 165 14.93 -19.09 -9.99
N HIS A 166 15.80 -19.34 -10.96
CA HIS A 166 15.44 -19.62 -12.35
C HIS A 166 15.36 -21.14 -12.54
N TRP A 167 14.22 -21.75 -12.22
CA TRP A 167 13.96 -23.15 -12.58
C TRP A 167 12.68 -23.23 -13.40
#